data_AF-A0A2D8HY12-F1
#
_entry.id   AF-A0A2D8HY12-F1
#
_cell.length_a   1.000
_cell.length_b   1.000
_cell.length_c   1.000
_cell.angle_alpha   90.00
_cell.angle_beta   90.00
_cell.angle_gamma   90.00
#
_symmetry.space_group_name_H-M   'P 1'
#
loop_
_entity.id
_entity.type
_entity.pdbx_description
1 polymer ?
#
loop_
_entity_poly.entity_id
_entity_poly.type
_entity_poly.pdbx_seq_one_letter_code
_entity_poly.pdbx_strand_id
1 'polypeptide(L)'
;MGELAKWRAQNWVRIGTDGKIKGPCGTSKNKKNPDRCLPMAKAKSLSQSQRATTAKKKKRAGSKGKQFVSNTKAARVSLRVKKKK
;
A
#
# COMPACT_ATOMS: atom_id res chain seq x y z
N MET A 1 3.03 23.14 7.86
CA MET A 1 2.50 21.77 7.68
C MET A 1 3.55 20.73 8.07
N GLY A 2 3.40 20.09 9.23
CA GLY A 2 4.33 19.06 9.73
C GLY A 2 4.32 17.75 8.92
N GLU A 3 5.28 16.86 9.17
CA GLU A 3 5.42 15.58 8.46
C GLU A 3 4.19 14.68 8.57
N LEU A 4 3.47 14.72 9.70
CA LEU A 4 2.22 13.98 9.89
C LEU A 4 1.11 14.45 8.94
N ALA A 5 1.01 15.77 8.70
CA ALA A 5 0.04 16.33 7.76
C ALA A 5 0.38 15.92 6.32
N LYS A 6 1.67 15.95 5.96
CA LYS A 6 2.16 15.46 4.66
C LYS A 6 1.90 13.97 4.47
N TRP A 7 1.99 13.17 5.52
CA TRP A 7 1.70 11.75 5.48
C TRP A 7 0.20 11.47 5.27
N ARG A 8 -0.67 12.17 5.99
CA ARG A 8 -2.14 12.05 5.81
C ARG A 8 -2.58 12.51 4.41
N ALA A 9 -1.98 13.57 3.87
CA ALA A 9 -2.28 14.08 2.54
C ALA A 9 -1.95 13.10 1.39
N GLN A 10 -1.19 12.03 1.64
CA GLN A 10 -0.84 11.04 0.60
C GLN A 10 -2.02 10.14 0.17
N ASN A 11 -3.20 10.27 0.81
CA ASN A 11 -4.42 9.56 0.46
C ASN A 11 -4.18 8.06 0.27
N TRP A 12 -4.00 7.35 1.38
CA TRP A 12 -3.71 5.92 1.33
C TRP A 12 -4.91 5.14 0.86
N VAL A 13 -4.69 4.26 -0.12
CA VAL A 13 -5.73 3.45 -0.75
C VAL A 13 -5.48 1.96 -0.57
N ARG A 14 -6.58 1.19 -0.51
CA ARG A 14 -6.58 -0.26 -0.43
C ARG A 14 -6.46 -0.88 -1.82
N ILE A 15 -5.51 -1.80 -1.98
CA ILE A 15 -5.30 -2.55 -3.22
C ILE A 15 -5.81 -3.98 -3.05
N GLY A 16 -6.73 -4.38 -3.92
CA GLY A 16 -7.22 -5.76 -3.97
C GLY A 16 -6.25 -6.71 -4.67
N THR A 17 -6.45 -8.02 -4.48
CA THR A 17 -5.69 -9.08 -5.16
C THR A 17 -5.85 -9.09 -6.68
N ASP A 18 -6.91 -8.46 -7.18
CA ASP A 18 -7.23 -8.14 -8.56
C ASP A 18 -6.50 -6.90 -9.11
N GLY A 19 -5.71 -6.21 -8.27
CA GLY A 19 -4.94 -5.03 -8.63
C GLY A 19 -5.76 -3.73 -8.71
N LYS A 20 -7.07 -3.79 -8.52
CA LYS A 20 -7.95 -2.62 -8.46
C LYS A 20 -7.78 -1.87 -7.14
N ILE A 21 -8.01 -0.55 -7.21
CA ILE A 21 -8.06 0.33 -6.04
C ILE A 21 -9.48 0.28 -5.48
N LYS A 22 -9.65 -0.22 -4.26
CA LYS A 22 -10.96 -0.51 -3.65
C LYS A 22 -11.42 0.55 -2.65
N GLY A 23 -10.84 1.75 -2.69
CA GLY A 23 -11.17 2.86 -1.79
C GLY A 23 -10.10 3.13 -0.73
N PRO A 24 -10.43 3.91 0.32
CA PRO A 24 -9.48 4.34 1.33
C PRO A 24 -8.89 3.16 2.12
N CYS A 25 -7.64 3.30 2.55
CA CYS A 25 -6.99 2.36 3.46
C CYS A 25 -7.68 2.38 4.84
N GLY A 26 -7.75 1.24 5.51
CA GLY A 26 -8.29 1.13 6.88
C GLY A 26 -9.80 0.84 6.97
N THR A 27 -10.54 0.84 5.86
CA THR A 27 -12.00 0.58 5.85
C THR A 27 -12.36 -0.90 5.68
N SER A 28 -11.38 -1.80 5.69
CA SER A 28 -11.64 -3.24 5.51
C SER A 28 -12.35 -3.83 6.73
N LYS A 29 -13.53 -4.42 6.51
CA LYS A 29 -14.26 -5.18 7.55
C LYS A 29 -13.46 -6.38 8.08
N ASN A 30 -12.66 -7.01 7.21
CA ASN A 30 -11.79 -8.12 7.61
C ASN A 30 -10.43 -7.58 8.08
N LYS A 31 -10.20 -7.68 9.40
CA LYS A 31 -8.97 -7.26 10.10
C LYS A 31 -7.94 -8.38 10.25
N LYS A 32 -8.36 -9.66 10.21
CA LYS A 32 -7.47 -10.82 10.42
C LYS A 32 -6.48 -11.02 9.27
N ASN A 33 -6.90 -10.72 8.05
CA ASN A 33 -6.04 -10.73 6.88
C ASN A 33 -6.33 -9.45 6.09
N PRO A 34 -5.69 -8.31 6.41
CA PRO A 34 -5.97 -7.04 5.76
C PRO A 34 -5.36 -6.99 4.35
N ASP A 35 -5.94 -6.16 3.48
CA ASP A 35 -5.35 -5.89 2.16
C ASP A 35 -4.13 -4.97 2.28
N ARG A 36 -3.32 -4.91 1.23
CA ARG A 36 -2.17 -3.99 1.19
C ARG A 36 -2.67 -2.56 0.95
N CYS A 37 -2.19 -1.63 1.77
CA CYS A 37 -2.35 -0.20 1.50
C CYS A 37 -1.13 0.40 0.79
N LEU A 38 -1.38 1.34 -0.10
CA LEU A 38 -0.35 2.15 -0.76
C LEU A 38 -0.82 3.62 -0.84
N PRO A 39 0.08 4.60 -0.81
CA PRO A 39 -0.29 5.99 -1.09
C PRO A 39 -0.79 6.13 -2.53
N MET A 40 -1.79 6.99 -2.76
CA MET A 40 -2.50 7.08 -4.05
C MET A 40 -1.54 7.31 -5.22
N ALA A 41 -0.56 8.19 -5.05
CA ALA A 41 0.45 8.47 -6.08
C ALA A 41 1.22 7.20 -6.49
N LYS A 42 1.60 6.37 -5.52
CA LYS A 42 2.30 5.10 -5.80
C LYS A 42 1.37 4.06 -6.41
N ALA A 43 0.12 4.01 -5.96
CA ALA A 43 -0.87 3.10 -6.55
C ALA A 43 -1.12 3.42 -8.03
N LYS A 44 -1.18 4.71 -8.39
CA LYS A 44 -1.33 5.18 -9.78
C LYS A 44 -0.08 4.95 -10.62
N SER A 45 1.12 5.04 -10.03
CA SER A 45 2.38 4.80 -10.75
C SER A 45 2.64 3.32 -11.07
N LEU A 46 1.80 2.40 -10.60
CA LEU A 46 1.98 0.95 -10.77
C LEU A 46 0.96 0.40 -11.76
N SER A 47 1.41 -0.53 -12.59
CA SER A 47 0.49 -1.32 -13.40
C SER A 47 -0.46 -2.14 -12.52
N GLN A 48 -1.60 -2.55 -13.09
CA GLN A 48 -2.57 -3.39 -12.39
C GLN A 48 -1.93 -4.72 -11.93
N SER A 49 -1.06 -5.31 -12.76
CA SER A 49 -0.34 -6.53 -12.41
C SER A 49 0.61 -6.32 -11.23
N GLN A 50 1.36 -5.21 -11.19
CA GLN A 50 2.25 -4.90 -10.08
C GLN A 50 1.49 -4.68 -8.76
N ARG A 51 0.33 -4.02 -8.83
CA ARG A 51 -0.60 -3.85 -7.71
C ARG A 51 -1.12 -5.20 -7.21
N ALA A 52 -1.58 -6.06 -8.12
CA ALA A 52 -2.07 -7.40 -7.80
C ALA A 52 -0.99 -8.25 -7.11
N THR A 53 0.23 -8.30 -7.66
CA THR A 53 1.35 -9.07 -7.10
C THR A 53 1.67 -8.65 -5.67
N THR A 54 1.62 -7.35 -5.40
CA THR A 54 1.90 -6.83 -4.07
C THR A 54 0.79 -7.17 -3.07
N ALA A 55 -0.48 -7.04 -3.45
CA ALA A 55 -1.61 -7.45 -2.63
C ALA A 55 -1.60 -8.96 -2.34
N LYS A 56 -1.35 -9.78 -3.37
CA LYS A 56 -1.21 -11.24 -3.25
C LYS A 56 -0.09 -11.64 -2.29
N LYS A 57 1.09 -11.00 -2.39
CA LYS A 57 2.20 -11.23 -1.46
C LYS A 57 1.79 -10.98 0.00
N LYS A 58 1.02 -9.90 0.25
CA LYS A 58 0.53 -9.58 1.61
C LYS A 58 -0.46 -10.62 2.11
N LYS A 59 -1.43 -11.03 1.29
CA LYS A 59 -2.40 -12.07 1.67
C LYS A 59 -1.76 -13.43 1.94
N ARG A 60 -0.84 -13.86 1.08
CA ARG A 60 -0.14 -15.15 1.23
C ARG A 60 0.66 -15.19 2.54
N ALA A 61 1.32 -14.10 2.89
CA ALA A 61 2.08 -14.01 4.13
C ALA A 61 1.17 -13.79 5.37
N GLY A 62 0.08 -13.02 5.25
CA GLY A 62 -0.91 -12.86 6.31
C GLY A 62 -1.61 -14.18 6.67
N SER A 63 -1.86 -15.03 5.67
CA SER A 63 -2.39 -16.39 5.89
C SER A 63 -1.41 -17.31 6.62
N LYS A 64 -0.12 -16.94 6.68
CA LYS A 64 0.93 -17.60 7.47
C LYS A 64 1.21 -16.89 8.80
N GLY A 65 0.29 -16.03 9.26
CA GLY A 65 0.41 -15.28 10.52
C GLY A 65 1.29 -14.03 10.48
N LYS A 66 1.84 -13.62 9.31
CA LYS A 66 2.72 -12.44 9.24
C LYS A 66 1.94 -11.12 9.14
N GLN A 67 2.01 -10.33 10.21
CA GLN A 67 1.40 -8.99 10.26
C GLN A 67 2.14 -7.95 9.41
N PHE A 68 3.46 -8.06 9.25
CA PHE A 68 4.27 -7.12 8.47
C PHE A 68 5.00 -7.83 7.34
N VAL A 69 4.89 -7.29 6.13
CA VAL A 69 5.44 -7.91 4.92
C VAL A 69 5.96 -6.82 4.01
N SER A 70 7.21 -6.98 3.56
CA SER A 70 7.84 -6.01 2.66
C SER A 70 7.08 -5.87 1.34
N ASN A 71 7.00 -4.64 0.82
CA ASN A 71 6.50 -4.38 -0.52
C ASN A 71 7.34 -5.13 -1.57
N THR A 72 6.74 -5.36 -2.75
CA THR A 72 7.51 -5.77 -3.93
C THR A 72 8.47 -4.65 -4.33
N LYS A 73 9.56 -4.98 -5.05
CA LYS A 73 10.55 -3.98 -5.51
C LYS A 73 9.88 -2.79 -6.20
N ALA A 74 8.96 -3.06 -7.13
CA ALA A 74 8.18 -2.04 -7.83
C ALA A 74 7.30 -1.19 -6.89
N ALA A 75 6.64 -1.82 -5.90
CA ALA A 75 5.71 -1.15 -5.00
C ALA A 75 6.39 -0.51 -3.78
N ARG A 76 7.72 -0.57 -3.65
CA ARG A 76 8.45 0.04 -2.53
C ARG A 76 8.16 1.55 -2.51
N VAL A 77 7.66 2.03 -1.37
CA VAL A 77 7.40 3.46 -1.16
C VAL A 77 8.72 4.08 -0.71
N SER A 78 9.30 4.92 -1.56
CA SER A 78 10.40 5.79 -1.17
C SER A 78 9.80 7.17 -0.96
N LEU A 79 9.64 7.56 0.30
CA LEU A 79 9.51 8.97 0.64
C LEU A 79 10.89 9.55 0.40
N ARG A 80 11.17 10.02 -0.82
CA ARG A 80 12.31 10.92 -1.00
C ARG A 80 11.99 12.14 -0.16
N VAL A 81 12.52 12.19 1.06
CA VAL A 81 12.81 13.47 1.70
C VAL A 81 13.77 14.11 0.71
N LYS A 82 13.27 15.02 -0.13
CA LYS A 82 14.17 15.93 -0.85
C LYS A 82 14.91 16.63 0.29
N LYS A 83 16.15 16.21 0.59
CA LYS A 83 17.08 17.10 1.29
C LYS A 83 17.09 18.34 0.40
N LYS A 84 16.37 19.39 0.80
CA LYS A 84 16.57 20.70 0.22
C LYS A 84 18.06 20.97 0.41
N LYS A 85 18.76 21.07 -0.71
CA LYS A 85 20.14 21.53 -0.73
C LYS A 85 20.13 23.01 -0.35
#